data_AF-A0A523CBV7-F1
#
_entry.id   AF-A0A523CBV7-F1
#
_cell.length_a   1.000
_cell.length_b   1.000
_cell.length_c   1.000
_cell.angle_alpha   90.00
_cell.angle_beta   90.00
_cell.angle_gamma   90.00
#
_symmetry.space_group_name_H-M   'P 1'
#
loop_
_entity.id
_entity.type
_entity.pdbx_description
1 polymer ?
#
loop_
_entity_poly.entity_id
_entity_poly.type
_entity_poly.pdbx_seq_one_letter_code
_entity_poly.pdbx_strand_id
1 'polypeptide(L)'
;MARRSPMNERYQKQNAHAGKTRKSASSAKPKREAGTYSGSTAKKAPVKKKKPTWSEMVPSTPEIKKWRRIWYVLLIIAVAGFGVAYWGQRITNTTMATVGFIIELTAVGIAIAIDLVVIRKLRTEAIKERAAGGKKGASAEKSAAKADTDKAASDAGKDAS
;
A
#
# COMPACT_ATOMS: atom_id res chain seq x y z
N MET A 1 39.33 -25.13 -28.33
CA MET A 1 37.92 -25.54 -28.15
C MET A 1 37.69 -26.83 -28.92
N ALA A 2 37.40 -27.94 -28.24
CA ALA A 2 37.10 -29.21 -28.91
C ALA A 2 35.72 -29.12 -29.57
N ARG A 3 35.64 -29.36 -30.89
CA ARG A 3 34.37 -29.44 -31.62
C ARG A 3 33.71 -30.79 -31.29
N ARG A 4 32.44 -30.77 -30.88
CA ARG A 4 31.70 -31.99 -30.48
C ARG A 4 31.36 -32.82 -31.72
N SER A 5 31.50 -34.14 -31.62
CA SER A 5 31.29 -35.07 -32.74
C SER A 5 29.82 -35.05 -33.23
N PRO A 6 29.58 -34.85 -34.54
CA PRO A 6 28.24 -34.76 -35.13
C PRO A 6 27.51 -36.11 -35.21
N MET A 7 28.22 -37.22 -34.97
CA MET A 7 27.66 -38.57 -35.02
C MET A 7 27.05 -39.02 -33.69
N ASN A 8 27.05 -38.16 -32.65
CA ASN A 8 26.47 -38.52 -31.36
C ASN A 8 24.94 -38.38 -31.39
N GLU A 9 24.23 -39.47 -31.11
CA GLU A 9 22.77 -39.61 -31.16
C GLU A 9 22.04 -38.54 -30.34
N ARG A 10 22.64 -38.08 -29.24
CA ARG A 10 22.09 -37.01 -28.38
C ARG A 10 21.88 -35.68 -29.12
N TYR A 11 22.60 -35.44 -30.21
CA TYR A 11 22.48 -34.22 -31.03
C TYR A 11 21.72 -34.44 -32.33
N GLN A 12 21.38 -35.68 -32.67
CA GLN A 12 20.56 -36.00 -33.84
C GLN A 12 19.09 -35.77 -33.47
N LYS A 13 18.52 -34.66 -33.96
CA LYS A 13 17.16 -34.19 -33.63
C LYS A 13 16.04 -35.21 -33.94
N GLN A 14 16.30 -36.24 -34.74
CA GLN A 14 15.33 -37.29 -35.06
C GLN A 14 15.28 -38.44 -34.04
N ASN A 15 16.37 -38.70 -33.30
CA ASN A 15 16.44 -39.81 -32.32
C ASN A 15 16.53 -39.32 -30.86
N ALA A 16 16.29 -38.03 -30.63
CA ALA A 16 16.22 -37.49 -29.29
C ALA A 16 14.95 -37.98 -28.59
N HIS A 17 15.03 -39.08 -27.84
CA HIS A 17 14.01 -39.44 -26.86
C HIS A 17 13.84 -38.26 -25.90
N ALA A 18 12.72 -37.53 -26.07
CA ALA A 18 12.36 -36.40 -25.23
C ALA A 18 12.42 -36.83 -23.76
N GLY A 19 13.44 -36.37 -23.04
CA GLY A 19 13.67 -36.71 -21.65
C GLY A 19 12.42 -36.39 -20.84
N LYS A 20 11.73 -37.41 -20.35
CA LYS A 20 10.60 -37.24 -19.43
C LYS A 20 11.14 -36.81 -18.07
N THR A 21 11.26 -35.51 -17.86
CA THR A 21 11.45 -34.95 -16.52
C THR A 21 10.22 -34.13 -16.10
N ARG A 22 9.43 -34.78 -15.24
CA ARG A 22 8.41 -34.30 -14.29
C ARG A 22 7.28 -33.37 -14.79
N LYS A 23 6.07 -33.94 -14.81
CA LYS A 23 4.74 -33.30 -14.93
C LYS A 23 4.72 -31.87 -14.37
N SER A 24 4.45 -30.91 -15.26
CA SER A 24 4.16 -29.52 -14.95
C SER A 24 3.06 -29.40 -13.89
N ALA A 25 3.24 -28.53 -12.89
CA ALA A 25 2.24 -28.18 -11.87
C ALA A 25 0.93 -27.57 -12.45
N SER A 26 0.84 -27.45 -13.78
CA SER A 26 -0.40 -27.13 -14.50
C SER A 26 -1.44 -28.25 -14.46
N SER A 27 -1.08 -29.50 -14.10
CA SER A 27 -2.05 -30.60 -13.95
C SER A 27 -2.69 -30.70 -12.56
N ALA A 28 -2.29 -29.86 -11.59
CA ALA A 28 -2.87 -29.81 -10.25
C ALA A 28 -3.94 -28.71 -10.10
N LYS A 29 -4.36 -28.08 -11.20
CA LYS A 29 -5.57 -27.26 -11.21
C LYS A 29 -6.78 -28.21 -11.23
N PRO A 30 -7.77 -28.05 -10.35
CA PRO A 30 -8.97 -28.88 -10.40
C PRO A 30 -9.62 -28.71 -11.78
N LYS A 31 -9.75 -29.82 -12.52
CA LYS A 31 -10.61 -29.88 -13.71
C LYS A 31 -12.04 -29.64 -13.23
N ARG A 32 -12.59 -28.49 -13.55
CA ARG A 32 -14.05 -28.32 -13.48
C ARG A 32 -14.62 -29.10 -14.66
N GLU A 33 -15.39 -30.14 -14.36
CA GLU A 33 -16.33 -30.72 -15.29
C GLU A 33 -17.18 -29.59 -15.89
N ALA A 34 -17.37 -29.62 -17.21
CA ALA A 34 -18.22 -28.66 -17.90
C ALA A 34 -19.68 -28.92 -17.45
N GLY A 35 -20.10 -28.20 -16.40
CA GLY A 35 -21.49 -28.18 -15.97
C GLY A 35 -22.36 -27.63 -17.09
N THR A 36 -23.25 -28.47 -17.61
CA THR A 36 -24.37 -28.10 -18.48
C THR A 36 -25.11 -26.90 -17.86
N TYR A 37 -25.28 -25.85 -18.66
CA TYR A 37 -26.03 -24.66 -18.28
C TYR A 37 -27.49 -25.05 -17.97
N SER A 38 -27.84 -25.06 -16.69
CA SER A 38 -29.22 -24.99 -16.22
C SER A 38 -29.38 -23.75 -15.36
N GLY A 39 -30.35 -22.94 -15.76
CA GLY A 39 -31.07 -21.87 -15.05
C GLY A 39 -30.52 -21.26 -13.76
N SER A 40 -30.50 -19.92 -13.77
CA SER A 40 -30.73 -19.04 -12.60
C SER A 40 -29.69 -19.07 -11.48
N THR A 41 -28.77 -18.09 -11.49
CA THR A 41 -28.59 -17.12 -10.39
C THR A 41 -27.54 -16.07 -10.77
N ALA A 42 -27.83 -14.82 -10.41
CA ALA A 42 -27.09 -13.62 -10.76
C ALA A 42 -25.56 -13.75 -10.54
N LYS A 43 -24.79 -13.60 -11.62
CA LYS A 43 -23.34 -13.43 -11.57
C LYS A 43 -23.01 -12.14 -10.82
N LYS A 44 -22.67 -12.24 -9.52
CA LYS A 44 -21.95 -11.16 -8.82
C LYS A 44 -20.65 -10.91 -9.59
N ALA A 45 -20.56 -9.73 -10.21
CA ALA A 45 -19.35 -9.28 -10.88
C ALA A 45 -18.16 -9.35 -9.91
N PRO A 46 -16.96 -9.80 -10.36
CA PRO A 46 -15.78 -9.77 -9.52
C PRO A 46 -15.47 -8.30 -9.20
N VAL A 47 -15.73 -7.89 -7.95
CA VAL A 47 -15.35 -6.58 -7.43
C VAL A 47 -13.83 -6.47 -7.57
N LYS A 48 -13.37 -5.77 -8.61
CA LYS A 48 -11.96 -5.41 -8.77
C LYS A 48 -11.61 -4.59 -7.54
N LYS A 49 -10.87 -5.20 -6.59
CA LYS A 49 -10.32 -4.50 -5.43
C LYS A 49 -9.44 -3.37 -5.97
N LYS A 50 -9.97 -2.15 -6.00
CA LYS A 50 -9.21 -0.95 -6.36
C LYS A 50 -8.02 -0.92 -5.41
N LYS A 51 -6.81 -0.87 -5.96
CA LYS A 51 -5.60 -0.70 -5.16
C LYS A 51 -5.80 0.57 -4.34
N PRO A 52 -5.59 0.55 -3.02
CA PRO A 52 -5.80 1.74 -2.20
C PRO A 52 -4.93 2.84 -2.77
N THR A 53 -5.58 3.95 -3.10
CA THR A 53 -4.91 5.15 -3.60
C THR A 53 -4.01 5.66 -2.48
N TRP A 54 -2.86 6.28 -2.78
CA TRP A 54 -1.92 6.73 -1.75
C TRP A 54 -2.60 7.63 -0.68
N SER A 55 -3.59 8.40 -1.11
CA SER A 55 -4.47 9.23 -0.28
C SER A 55 -5.38 8.45 0.68
N GLU A 56 -5.75 7.20 0.35
CA GLU A 56 -6.54 6.32 1.22
C GLU A 56 -5.64 5.58 2.23
N MET A 57 -4.37 5.34 1.87
CA MET A 57 -3.39 4.65 2.68
C MET A 57 -2.79 5.53 3.78
N VAL A 58 -2.67 6.83 3.54
CA VAL A 58 -2.21 7.77 4.57
C VAL A 58 -3.41 8.32 5.33
N PRO A 59 -3.51 8.12 6.66
CA PRO A 59 -4.58 8.72 7.43
C PRO A 59 -4.43 10.24 7.39
N SER A 60 -5.30 10.92 6.65
CA SER A 60 -5.33 12.37 6.58
C SER A 60 -6.27 12.90 7.66
N THR A 61 -5.87 12.83 8.93
CA THR A 61 -6.62 13.47 10.02
C THR A 61 -6.52 14.99 9.88
N PRO A 62 -7.56 15.75 10.30
CA PRO A 62 -7.56 17.21 10.20
C PRO A 62 -6.38 17.85 10.95
N GLU A 63 -5.89 17.21 12.03
CA GLU A 63 -4.73 17.67 12.79
C GLU A 63 -3.41 17.54 12.04
N ILE A 64 -3.18 16.42 11.33
CA ILE A 64 -1.97 16.25 10.49
C ILE A 64 -1.93 17.32 9.39
N LYS A 65 -3.09 17.73 8.86
CA LYS A 65 -3.17 18.81 7.86
C LYS A 65 -2.77 20.17 8.45
N LYS A 66 -3.18 20.47 9.69
CA LYS A 66 -2.78 21.70 10.40
C LYS A 66 -1.26 21.75 10.60
N TRP A 67 -0.66 20.67 11.11
CA TRP A 67 0.79 20.59 11.31
C TRP A 67 1.57 20.64 10.00
N ARG A 68 1.08 20.02 8.92
CA ARG A 68 1.68 20.19 7.59
C ARG A 68 1.64 21.64 7.11
N ARG A 69 0.56 22.39 7.37
CA ARG A 69 0.50 23.81 7.01
C ARG A 69 1.56 24.61 7.74
N ILE A 70 1.71 24.40 9.05
CA ILE A 70 2.77 25.03 9.86
C ILE A 70 4.15 24.66 9.31
N TRP A 71 4.36 23.39 8.98
CA TRP A 71 5.60 22.91 8.37
C TRP A 71 5.92 23.61 7.05
N TYR A 72 4.94 23.77 6.15
CA TYR A 72 5.13 24.52 4.90
C TYR A 72 5.44 26.00 5.15
N VAL A 73 4.81 26.63 6.14
CA VAL A 73 5.11 28.02 6.53
C VAL A 73 6.56 28.14 6.99
N LEU A 74 7.05 27.20 7.82
CA LEU A 74 8.45 27.17 8.23
C LEU A 74 9.41 27.00 7.06
N LEU A 75 9.06 26.19 6.06
CA LEU A 75 9.88 26.06 4.84
C LEU A 75 9.92 27.36 4.04
N ILE A 76 8.80 28.07 3.93
CA ILE A 76 8.77 29.38 3.25
C ILE A 76 9.68 30.38 4.00
N ILE A 77 9.64 30.38 5.34
CA ILE A 77 10.52 31.21 6.17
C ILE A 77 12.00 30.83 5.95
N ALA A 78 12.32 29.53 5.87
CA ALA A 78 13.68 29.08 5.59
C ALA A 78 14.19 29.58 4.23
N VAL A 79 13.35 29.48 3.19
CA VAL A 79 13.68 30.01 1.85
C VAL A 79 13.85 31.53 1.87
N ALA A 80 13.01 32.26 2.60
CA ALA A 80 13.17 33.70 2.77
C ALA A 80 14.47 34.04 3.52
N GLY A 81 14.80 33.30 4.57
CA GLY A 81 16.06 33.43 5.31
C GLY A 81 17.28 33.22 4.42
N PHE A 82 17.26 32.18 3.57
CA PHE A 82 18.28 31.96 2.55
C PHE A 82 18.41 33.15 1.58
N GLY A 83 17.28 33.70 1.12
CA GLY A 83 17.27 34.88 0.26
C GLY A 83 17.88 36.12 0.92
N VAL A 84 17.56 36.38 2.18
CA VAL A 84 18.15 37.46 2.98
C VAL A 84 19.66 37.24 3.17
N ALA A 85 20.07 36.00 3.47
CA ALA A 85 21.48 35.65 3.63
C ALA A 85 22.26 35.88 2.33
N TYR A 86 21.72 35.39 1.22
CA TYR A 86 22.28 35.56 -0.12
C TYR A 86 22.42 37.04 -0.49
N TRP A 87 21.37 37.84 -0.28
CA TRP A 87 21.43 39.27 -0.59
C TRP A 87 22.44 40.00 0.31
N GLY A 88 22.49 39.66 1.60
CA GLY A 88 23.49 40.17 2.54
C GLY A 88 24.92 39.90 2.06
N GLN A 89 25.19 38.69 1.57
CA GLN A 89 26.49 38.34 0.97
C GLN A 89 26.78 39.18 -0.29
N ARG A 90 25.79 39.39 -1.16
CA ARG A 90 25.94 40.19 -2.41
C ARG A 90 26.31 41.64 -2.14
N ILE A 91 25.79 42.23 -1.07
CA ILE A 91 26.10 43.61 -0.67
C ILE A 91 27.19 43.70 0.41
N THR A 92 27.90 42.59 0.68
CA THR A 92 28.95 42.48 1.71
C THR A 92 28.50 42.88 3.13
N ASN A 93 27.20 42.81 3.41
CA ASN A 93 26.62 43.07 4.73
C ASN A 93 26.61 41.78 5.56
N THR A 94 27.59 41.67 6.46
CA THR A 94 27.81 40.50 7.32
C THR A 94 26.66 40.28 8.31
N THR A 95 26.04 41.35 8.82
CA THR A 95 24.89 41.26 9.73
C THR A 95 23.69 40.62 9.03
N MET A 96 23.33 41.11 7.84
CA MET A 96 22.23 40.53 7.06
C MET A 96 22.49 39.08 6.69
N ALA A 97 23.71 38.76 6.26
CA ALA A 97 24.11 37.39 5.98
C ALA A 97 23.92 36.47 7.20
N THR A 98 24.42 36.90 8.36
CA THR A 98 24.36 36.14 9.61
C THR A 98 22.92 35.95 10.09
N VAL A 99 22.10 36.99 10.08
CA VAL A 99 20.69 36.92 10.49
C VAL A 99 19.91 35.99 9.55
N GLY A 100 20.13 36.10 8.24
CA GLY A 100 19.49 35.20 7.27
C GLY A 100 19.83 33.73 7.52
N PHE A 101 21.11 33.41 7.79
CA PHE A 101 21.53 32.05 8.13
C PHE A 101 20.93 31.53 9.44
N ILE A 102 20.82 32.38 10.47
CA ILE A 102 20.19 31.99 11.74
C ILE A 102 18.71 31.67 11.52
N ILE A 103 17.99 32.48 10.76
CA ILE A 103 16.57 32.24 10.42
C ILE A 103 16.43 30.92 9.67
N GLU A 104 17.28 30.68 8.67
CA GLU A 104 17.27 29.43 7.90
C GLU A 104 17.51 28.20 8.80
N LEU A 105 18.59 28.20 9.57
CA LEU A 105 18.95 27.08 10.44
C LEU A 105 17.89 26.79 11.49
N THR A 106 17.33 27.84 12.12
CA THR A 106 16.29 27.67 13.14
C THR A 106 14.98 27.18 12.53
N ALA A 107 14.54 27.73 11.40
CA ALA A 107 13.32 27.30 10.72
C ALA A 107 13.39 25.85 10.23
N VAL A 108 14.52 25.46 9.61
CA VAL A 108 14.75 24.08 9.15
C VAL A 108 14.83 23.11 10.34
N GLY A 109 15.57 23.48 11.40
CA GLY A 109 15.67 22.65 12.61
C GLY A 109 14.31 22.37 13.25
N ILE A 110 13.48 23.41 13.40
CA ILE A 110 12.11 23.27 13.93
C ILE A 110 11.23 22.45 12.98
N ALA A 111 11.32 22.69 11.66
CA ALA A 111 10.55 21.93 10.68
C ALA A 111 10.86 20.42 10.72
N ILE A 112 12.14 20.05 10.88
CA ILE A 112 12.56 18.65 11.04
C ILE A 112 12.02 18.08 12.36
N ALA A 113 12.13 18.81 13.47
CA ALA A 113 11.60 18.36 14.75
C ALA A 113 10.08 18.10 14.72
N ILE A 114 9.31 18.98 14.06
CA ILE A 114 7.86 18.81 13.86
C ILE A 114 7.57 17.56 13.04
N ASP A 115 8.30 17.31 11.94
CA ASP A 115 8.07 16.11 11.13
C ASP A 115 8.38 14.83 11.90
N LEU A 116 9.54 14.79 12.58
CA LEU A 116 10.02 13.60 13.29
C LEU A 116 9.21 13.28 14.55
N VAL A 117 8.80 14.29 15.32
CA VAL A 117 8.15 14.06 16.62
C VAL A 117 6.65 14.14 16.49
N VAL A 118 6.11 15.20 15.90
CA VAL A 118 4.67 15.48 15.95
C VAL A 118 3.94 14.74 14.84
N ILE A 119 4.37 14.92 13.59
CA ILE A 119 3.68 14.33 12.42
C ILE A 119 3.82 12.80 12.43
N ARG A 120 4.98 12.25 12.78
CA ARG A 120 5.15 10.79 12.89
C ARG A 120 4.30 10.17 13.98
N LYS A 121 4.18 10.81 15.16
CA LYS A 121 3.31 10.32 16.24
C LYS A 121 1.84 10.32 15.82
N LEU A 122 1.35 11.45 15.30
CA LEU A 122 -0.03 11.57 14.82
C LEU A 122 -0.35 10.58 13.69
N ARG A 123 0.58 10.33 12.76
CA ARG A 123 0.41 9.29 11.72
C ARG A 123 0.33 7.90 12.33
N THR A 124 1.18 7.60 13.31
CA THR A 124 1.20 6.29 13.97
C THR A 124 -0.10 6.04 14.73
N GLU A 125 -0.61 7.05 15.45
CA GLU A 125 -1.90 6.99 16.14
C GLU A 125 -3.06 6.80 15.16
N ALA A 126 -3.11 7.57 14.08
CA ALA A 126 -4.17 7.45 13.10
C ALA A 126 -4.13 6.10 12.34
N ILE A 127 -2.95 5.49 12.14
CA ILE A 127 -2.84 4.11 11.62
C ILE A 127 -3.34 3.10 12.66
N LYS A 128 -2.97 3.26 13.94
CA LYS A 128 -3.44 2.39 15.03
C LYS A 128 -4.95 2.42 15.19
N GLU A 129 -5.57 3.60 15.14
CA GLU A 129 -7.03 3.75 15.21
C GLU A 129 -7.74 3.10 14.02
N ARG A 130 -7.22 3.26 12.80
CA ARG A 130 -7.76 2.56 11.63
C ARG A 130 -7.61 1.05 11.74
N ALA A 131 -6.48 0.56 12.26
CA ALA A 131 -6.28 -0.88 12.50
C ALA A 131 -7.21 -1.43 13.59
N ALA A 132 -7.49 -0.66 14.64
CA ALA A 132 -8.40 -1.04 15.72
C ALA A 132 -9.87 -0.98 15.29
N GLY A 133 -10.26 0.06 14.54
CA GLY A 133 -11.59 0.20 13.93
C GLY A 133 -11.87 -0.91 12.91
N GLY A 134 -10.87 -1.31 12.12
CA GLY A 134 -10.97 -2.47 11.23
C GLY A 134 -11.20 -3.79 11.97
N LYS A 135 -10.59 -3.98 13.15
CA LYS A 135 -10.87 -5.15 14.02
C LYS A 135 -12.28 -5.13 14.63
N LYS A 136 -12.80 -3.97 15.02
CA LYS A 136 -14.19 -3.82 15.51
C LYS A 136 -15.22 -4.06 14.40
N GLY A 137 -14.98 -3.54 13.19
CA GLY A 137 -15.83 -3.78 12.01
C GLY A 137 -15.86 -5.25 11.58
N ALA A 138 -14.69 -5.91 11.55
CA ALA A 138 -14.62 -7.34 11.23
C ALA A 138 -15.29 -8.23 12.29
N SER A 139 -15.28 -7.82 13.56
CA SER A 139 -16.03 -8.49 14.64
C SER A 139 -17.55 -8.35 14.46
N ALA A 140 -18.02 -7.13 14.15
CA ALA A 140 -19.43 -6.83 13.92
C ALA A 140 -19.98 -7.55 12.66
N GLU A 141 -19.21 -7.60 11.59
CA GLU A 141 -19.60 -8.31 10.36
C GLU A 141 -19.63 -9.83 10.57
N LYS A 142 -18.71 -10.38 11.37
CA LYS A 142 -18.68 -11.81 11.71
C LYS A 142 -19.81 -12.23 12.66
N SER A 143 -20.27 -11.31 13.53
CA SER A 143 -21.40 -11.55 14.43
C SER A 143 -22.76 -11.36 13.73
N ALA A 144 -22.87 -10.39 12.81
CA ALA A 144 -24.03 -10.25 11.94
C ALA A 144 -24.19 -11.44 10.98
N ALA A 145 -23.10 -11.89 10.35
CA ALA A 145 -23.12 -13.07 9.49
C ALA A 145 -23.50 -14.35 10.24
N LYS A 146 -23.08 -14.49 11.51
CA LYS A 146 -23.45 -15.64 12.35
C LYS A 146 -24.93 -15.62 12.72
N ALA A 147 -25.46 -14.44 13.06
CA ALA A 147 -26.88 -14.25 13.37
C ALA A 147 -27.80 -14.54 12.18
N ASP A 148 -27.41 -14.18 10.96
CA ASP A 148 -28.18 -14.52 9.75
C ASP A 148 -28.17 -16.03 9.47
N THR A 149 -27.06 -16.73 9.69
CA THR A 149 -27.04 -18.21 9.58
C THR A 149 -27.87 -18.90 10.65
N ASP A 150 -27.86 -18.42 11.89
CA ASP A 150 -28.65 -19.01 12.99
C ASP A 150 -30.15 -18.78 12.76
N LYS A 151 -30.53 -17.63 12.19
CA LYS A 151 -31.92 -17.31 11.84
C LYS A 151 -32.43 -18.16 10.66
N ALA A 152 -31.60 -18.36 9.62
CA ALA A 152 -31.93 -19.24 8.50
C ALA A 152 -32.05 -20.72 8.90
N ALA A 153 -31.27 -21.18 9.88
CA ALA A 153 -31.40 -22.53 10.44
C ALA A 153 -32.67 -22.72 11.29
N SER A 154 -33.13 -21.67 11.97
CA SER A 154 -34.36 -21.70 12.77
C SER A 154 -35.64 -21.67 11.95
N ASP A 155 -35.61 -21.01 10.78
CA ASP A 155 -36.76 -20.90 9.87
C ASP A 155 -36.97 -22.22 9.10
N ALA A 156 -35.88 -22.86 8.66
CA ALA A 156 -35.92 -24.17 8.00
C ALA A 156 -36.39 -25.33 8.91
N GLY A 157 -36.35 -25.16 10.24
CA GLY A 157 -36.83 -26.15 11.21
C GLY A 157 -38.33 -26.04 11.52
N LYS A 158 -39.00 -24.96 11.10
CA LYS A 158 -40.40 -24.69 11.43
C LYS A 158 -41.40 -25.15 10.36
N ASP A 159 -40.91 -25.40 9.15
CA ASP A 159 -41.70 -25.85 8.00
C ASP A 159 -41.77 -27.39 7.85
N ALA A 160 -41.24 -28.14 8.82
CA ALA A 160 -41.13 -29.60 8.78
C ALA A 160 -41.95 -30.35 9.86
N SER A 161 -43.03 -29.74 10.39
CA SER A 161 -43.96 -30.40 11.32
C SER A 161 -45.41 -30.33 10.84
#